data_AF-A0A2N6EEX7-F1
#
_entry.id   AF-A0A2N6EEX7-F1
#
_cell.length_a   1.000
_cell.length_b   1.000
_cell.length_c   1.000
_cell.angle_alpha   90.00
_cell.angle_beta   90.00
_cell.angle_gamma   90.00
#
_symmetry.space_group_name_H-M   'P 1'
#
loop_
_entity.id
_entity.type
_entity.pdbx_description
1 polymer ?
#
loop_
_entity_poly.entity_id
_entity_poly.type
_entity_poly.pdbx_seq_one_letter_code
_entity_poly.pdbx_strand_id
1 'polypeptide(L)'
;MKDKVSAAALSAIALFNALCVYLVFKSGMREVYMENGLVENAQAVLLVISGVAFLVALARARGGHRFVLLGFILLCVSFLLRELDVEKFDLPRVLIHVGSGVGRNVIVSLAWAALALYMVRHFRLCMEMLRYWLLSKTGAFLLAGGVLLLLGAMFDRGLASSGYGRFYEEMLELNGYGAILLGALFSRARLRKSGEW
;
A
#
# COMPACT_ATOMS: atom_id res chain seq x y z
N MET A 1 7.39 22.67 4.40
CA MET A 1 7.55 21.47 5.28
C MET A 1 6.95 20.20 4.65
N LYS A 2 5.76 20.27 4.03
CA LYS A 2 5.11 19.13 3.35
C LYS A 2 5.92 18.56 2.19
N ASP A 3 6.42 19.42 1.30
CA ASP A 3 7.24 18.98 0.18
C ASP A 3 8.59 18.41 0.65
N LYS A 4 9.08 18.86 1.81
CA LYS A 4 10.29 18.32 2.44
C LYS A 4 10.08 16.88 2.93
N VAL A 5 8.94 16.56 3.56
CA VAL A 5 8.65 15.20 4.04
C VAL A 5 8.40 14.25 2.87
N SER A 6 7.61 14.66 1.87
CA SER A 6 7.40 13.84 0.67
C SER A 6 8.68 13.65 -0.15
N ALA A 7 9.52 14.69 -0.26
CA ALA A 7 10.83 14.59 -0.90
C ALA A 7 11.76 13.67 -0.11
N ALA A 8 11.81 13.79 1.22
CA ALA A 8 12.61 12.90 2.06
C ALA A 8 12.16 11.44 1.93
N ALA A 9 10.85 11.17 1.90
CA ALA A 9 10.32 9.83 1.68
C ALA A 9 10.72 9.29 0.28
N LEU A 10 10.58 10.09 -0.76
CA LEU A 10 11.00 9.72 -2.11
C LEU A 10 12.51 9.45 -2.19
N SER A 11 13.33 10.31 -1.59
CA SER A 11 14.78 10.13 -1.51
C SER A 11 15.17 8.87 -0.74
N ALA A 12 14.51 8.59 0.38
CA ALA A 12 14.74 7.38 1.16
C ALA A 12 14.40 6.12 0.35
N ILE A 13 13.26 6.12 -0.35
CA ILE A 13 12.86 5.01 -1.24
C ILE A 13 13.89 4.85 -2.38
N ALA A 14 14.32 5.94 -3.01
CA ALA A 14 15.31 5.87 -4.10
C ALA A 14 16.67 5.35 -3.63
N LEU A 15 17.15 5.80 -2.46
CA LEU A 15 18.39 5.32 -1.85
C LEU A 15 18.29 3.84 -1.50
N PHE A 16 17.18 3.40 -0.92
CA PHE A 16 16.94 2.01 -0.61
C PHE A 16 16.90 1.15 -1.90
N ASN A 17 16.26 1.64 -2.96
CA ASN A 17 16.27 0.96 -4.27
C ASN A 17 17.71 0.79 -4.80
N ALA A 18 18.50 1.87 -4.77
CA ALA A 18 19.89 1.83 -5.21
C ALA A 18 20.74 0.85 -4.38
N LEU A 19 20.50 0.81 -3.07
CA LEU A 19 21.13 -0.16 -2.17
C LEU A 19 20.75 -1.59 -2.57
N CYS A 20 19.46 -1.91 -2.74
CA CYS A 20 19.01 -3.24 -3.15
C CYS A 20 19.65 -3.69 -4.47
N VAL A 21 19.67 -2.82 -5.48
CA VAL A 21 20.33 -3.08 -6.77
C VAL A 21 21.82 -3.37 -6.57
N TYR A 22 22.51 -2.57 -5.76
CA TYR A 22 23.93 -2.80 -5.46
C TYR A 22 24.17 -4.15 -4.78
N LEU A 23 23.40 -4.48 -3.74
CA LEU A 23 23.56 -5.71 -2.98
C LEU A 23 23.29 -6.96 -3.85
N VAL A 24 22.29 -6.90 -4.73
CA VAL A 24 21.95 -8.04 -5.60
C VAL A 24 22.95 -8.20 -6.75
N PHE A 25 23.21 -7.15 -7.54
CA PHE A 25 24.01 -7.30 -8.75
C PHE A 25 25.52 -7.25 -8.50
N LYS A 26 25.97 -6.54 -7.46
CA LYS A 26 27.41 -6.45 -7.14
C LYS A 26 27.85 -7.47 -6.10
N SER A 27 27.01 -7.71 -5.09
CA SER A 27 27.35 -8.59 -3.96
C SER A 27 26.69 -9.97 -4.07
N GLY A 28 25.81 -10.20 -5.05
CA GLY A 28 25.16 -11.50 -5.27
C GLY A 28 24.18 -11.91 -4.17
N MET A 29 23.78 -10.99 -3.27
CA MET A 29 23.01 -11.32 -2.07
C MET A 29 21.53 -11.56 -2.41
N ARG A 30 21.16 -12.83 -2.54
CA ARG A 30 19.78 -13.25 -2.85
C ARG A 30 18.79 -12.97 -1.72
N GLU A 31 19.26 -12.94 -0.47
CA GLU A 31 18.45 -12.62 0.73
C GLU A 31 17.71 -11.28 0.66
N VAL A 32 18.13 -10.39 -0.23
CA VAL A 32 17.45 -9.11 -0.47
C VAL A 32 16.03 -9.31 -0.98
N TYR A 33 15.78 -10.31 -1.84
CA TYR A 33 14.51 -10.53 -2.55
C TYR A 33 13.91 -11.93 -2.37
N MET A 34 14.47 -12.74 -1.48
CA MET A 34 13.82 -14.01 -1.07
C MET A 34 12.62 -13.75 -0.16
N GLU A 35 11.80 -14.79 0.04
CA GLU A 35 10.68 -14.76 1.00
C GLU A 35 11.12 -14.26 2.37
N ASN A 36 10.35 -13.33 2.92
CA ASN A 36 10.61 -12.61 4.16
C ASN A 36 11.96 -11.88 4.17
N GLY A 37 12.48 -11.55 2.99
CA GLY A 37 13.75 -10.87 2.78
C GLY A 37 13.70 -9.39 3.15
N LEU A 38 14.78 -8.67 2.82
CA LEU A 38 14.90 -7.25 3.14
C LEU A 38 13.81 -6.41 2.46
N VAL A 39 13.47 -6.72 1.21
CA VAL A 39 12.49 -5.95 0.42
C VAL A 39 11.07 -6.16 0.92
N GLU A 40 10.61 -7.39 1.15
CA GLU A 40 9.28 -7.70 1.70
C GLU A 40 9.05 -7.05 3.08
N ASN A 41 10.07 -7.08 3.96
CA ASN A 41 9.97 -6.38 5.26
C ASN A 41 9.85 -4.86 5.10
N ALA A 42 10.58 -4.27 4.14
CA ALA A 42 10.48 -2.85 3.84
C ALA A 42 9.11 -2.48 3.26
N GLN A 43 8.55 -3.32 2.39
CA GLN A 43 7.19 -3.21 1.88
C GLN A 43 6.16 -3.18 3.02
N ALA A 44 6.23 -4.11 3.97
CA ALA A 44 5.36 -4.15 5.14
C ALA A 44 5.45 -2.85 5.98
N VAL A 45 6.67 -2.35 6.21
CA VAL A 45 6.89 -1.07 6.92
C VAL A 45 6.24 0.11 6.16
N LEU A 46 6.41 0.18 4.84
CA LEU A 46 5.79 1.23 4.01
C LEU A 46 4.26 1.18 4.12
N LEU A 47 3.66 -0.01 4.11
CA LEU A 47 2.22 -0.20 4.24
C LEU A 47 1.71 0.20 5.63
N VAL A 48 2.41 -0.14 6.70
CA VAL A 48 2.06 0.29 8.08
C VAL A 48 2.09 1.83 8.19
N ILE A 49 3.17 2.47 7.71
CA ILE A 49 3.29 3.93 7.75
C ILE A 49 2.18 4.58 6.91
N SER A 50 1.86 4.01 5.74
CA SER A 50 0.77 4.47 4.88
C SER A 50 -0.60 4.36 5.55
N GLY A 51 -0.87 3.21 6.19
CA GLY A 51 -2.12 2.98 6.93
C GLY A 51 -2.28 3.97 8.08
N VAL A 52 -1.23 4.19 8.88
CA VAL A 52 -1.22 5.23 9.93
C VAL A 52 -1.36 6.63 9.32
N ALA A 53 -0.79 6.87 8.14
CA ALA A 53 -0.96 8.13 7.43
C ALA A 53 -2.42 8.41 7.08
N PHE A 54 -3.12 7.43 6.51
CA PHE A 54 -4.54 7.52 6.20
C PHE A 54 -5.44 7.52 7.43
N LEU A 55 -5.13 6.78 8.51
CA LEU A 55 -5.89 6.82 9.76
C LEU A 55 -5.90 8.21 10.39
N VAL A 56 -4.74 8.86 10.40
CA VAL A 56 -4.60 10.22 10.91
C VAL A 56 -5.28 11.25 10.00
N ALA A 57 -5.40 10.97 8.69
CA ALA A 57 -6.24 11.76 7.79
C ALA A 57 -7.73 11.52 8.07
N LEU A 58 -8.15 10.26 8.27
CA LEU A 58 -9.52 9.87 8.59
C LEU A 58 -10.03 10.54 9.86
N ALA A 59 -9.20 10.60 10.91
CA ALA A 59 -9.53 11.28 12.17
C ALA A 59 -9.88 12.76 11.98
N ARG A 60 -9.37 13.40 10.91
CA ARG A 60 -9.64 14.81 10.56
C ARG A 60 -10.68 14.97 9.46
N ALA A 61 -11.08 13.90 8.80
CA ALA A 61 -12.01 13.94 7.68
C ALA A 61 -13.46 14.03 8.17
N ARG A 62 -14.27 14.85 7.48
CA ARG A 62 -15.72 14.94 7.65
C ARG A 62 -16.43 14.52 6.35
N GLY A 63 -17.70 14.16 6.47
CA GLY A 63 -18.56 13.82 5.33
C GLY A 63 -18.02 12.68 4.46
N GLY A 64 -18.25 12.79 3.15
CA GLY A 64 -17.88 11.76 2.16
C GLY A 64 -16.39 11.45 2.06
N HIS A 65 -15.47 12.29 2.57
CA HIS A 65 -14.04 11.95 2.51
C HIS A 65 -13.67 10.75 3.39
N ARG A 66 -14.47 10.48 4.44
CA ARG A 66 -14.19 9.38 5.39
C ARG A 66 -14.23 8.01 4.72
N PHE A 67 -15.21 7.76 3.85
CA PHE A 67 -15.34 6.42 3.26
C PHE A 67 -14.20 6.11 2.27
N VAL A 68 -13.72 7.11 1.52
CA VAL A 68 -12.58 6.93 0.61
C VAL A 68 -11.32 6.59 1.41
N LEU A 69 -11.10 7.27 2.54
CA LEU A 69 -9.98 7.02 3.44
C LEU A 69 -10.08 5.63 4.09
N LEU A 70 -11.28 5.20 4.48
CA LEU A 70 -11.51 3.83 4.94
C LEU A 70 -11.14 2.80 3.86
N GLY A 71 -11.46 3.07 2.60
CA GLY A 71 -11.02 2.24 1.47
C GLY A 71 -9.50 2.16 1.34
N PHE A 72 -8.78 3.28 1.48
CA PHE A 72 -7.32 3.27 1.44
C PHE A 72 -6.68 2.57 2.64
N ILE A 73 -7.27 2.70 3.83
CA ILE A 73 -6.83 1.96 5.02
C ILE A 73 -7.03 0.46 4.80
N LEU A 74 -8.22 0.07 4.32
CA LEU A 74 -8.53 -1.33 4.01
C LEU A 74 -7.59 -1.90 2.93
N LEU A 75 -7.24 -1.10 1.92
CA LEU A 75 -6.24 -1.45 0.92
C LEU A 75 -4.86 -1.72 1.55
N CYS A 76 -4.39 -0.82 2.43
CA CYS A 76 -3.11 -1.00 3.13
C CYS A 76 -3.11 -2.27 3.99
N VAL A 77 -4.21 -2.54 4.71
CA VAL A 77 -4.36 -3.76 5.52
C VAL A 77 -4.39 -5.00 4.64
N SER A 78 -5.08 -4.96 3.49
CA SER A 78 -5.18 -6.09 2.57
C SER A 78 -3.80 -6.49 2.03
N PHE A 79 -2.99 -5.51 1.62
CA PHE A 79 -1.61 -5.77 1.18
C PHE A 79 -0.70 -6.16 2.34
N LEU A 80 -0.85 -5.55 3.52
CA LEU A 80 -0.01 -5.88 4.67
C LEU A 80 -0.18 -7.35 5.10
N LEU A 81 -1.42 -7.87 5.07
CA LEU A 81 -1.69 -9.28 5.33
C LEU A 81 -1.27 -10.22 4.19
N ARG A 82 -0.93 -9.68 3.02
CA ARG A 82 -0.32 -10.44 1.92
C ARG A 82 1.18 -10.57 2.13
N GLU A 83 1.85 -9.50 2.54
CA GLU A 83 3.30 -9.49 2.77
C GLU A 83 3.73 -10.07 4.12
N LEU A 84 2.88 -9.94 5.15
CA LEU A 84 3.18 -10.51 6.46
C LEU A 84 2.88 -12.00 6.49
N ASP A 85 3.93 -12.77 6.65
CA ASP A 85 3.87 -14.20 6.90
C ASP A 85 3.52 -14.49 8.38
N VAL A 86 2.28 -14.15 8.75
CA VAL A 86 1.78 -14.19 10.15
C VAL A 86 1.87 -15.59 10.78
N GLU A 87 1.99 -16.64 9.98
CA GLU A 87 2.13 -18.04 10.42
C GLU A 87 3.48 -18.31 11.09
N LYS A 88 4.49 -17.46 10.84
CA LYS A 88 5.84 -17.60 11.40
C LYS A 88 6.01 -16.95 12.77
N PHE A 89 5.01 -16.21 13.25
CA PHE A 89 5.04 -15.56 14.56
C PHE A 89 4.42 -16.44 15.64
N ASP A 90 4.93 -16.35 16.86
CA ASP A 90 4.35 -17.00 18.04
C ASP A 90 3.08 -16.26 18.50
N LEU A 91 2.02 -16.36 17.69
CA LEU A 91 0.74 -15.72 17.90
C LEU A 91 -0.33 -16.76 18.26
N PRO A 92 -1.36 -16.37 19.04
CA PRO A 92 -2.53 -17.20 19.26
C PRO A 92 -3.13 -17.68 17.94
N ARG A 93 -3.56 -18.94 17.87
CA ARG A 93 -4.08 -19.56 16.62
C ARG A 93 -5.18 -18.76 15.94
N VAL A 94 -5.99 -18.04 16.71
CA VAL A 94 -7.04 -17.14 16.19
C VAL A 94 -6.43 -16.00 15.36
N LEU A 95 -5.34 -15.39 15.81
CA LEU A 95 -4.64 -14.32 15.09
C LEU A 95 -3.96 -14.85 13.83
N ILE A 96 -3.38 -16.06 13.89
CA ILE A 96 -2.82 -16.73 12.71
C ILE A 96 -3.93 -16.99 11.67
N HIS A 97 -5.08 -17.54 12.09
CA HIS A 97 -6.21 -17.79 11.19
C HIS A 97 -6.79 -16.52 10.56
N VAL A 98 -6.82 -15.41 11.32
CA VAL A 98 -7.28 -14.12 10.83
C VAL A 98 -6.28 -13.51 9.82
N GLY A 99 -4.99 -13.72 10.04
CA GLY A 99 -3.94 -13.14 9.21
C GLY A 99 -3.51 -13.99 8.03
N SER A 100 -3.81 -15.30 8.00
CA SER A 100 -3.31 -16.23 6.99
C SER A 100 -4.40 -17.02 6.25
N GLY A 101 -4.00 -17.60 5.11
CA GLY A 101 -4.78 -18.57 4.34
C GLY A 101 -6.22 -18.14 4.02
N VAL A 102 -7.17 -19.05 4.27
CA VAL A 102 -8.59 -18.86 3.98
C VAL A 102 -9.24 -17.82 4.90
N GLY A 103 -8.86 -17.78 6.18
CA GLY A 103 -9.46 -16.86 7.14
C GLY A 103 -9.16 -15.40 6.83
N ARG A 104 -7.91 -15.08 6.44
CA ARG A 104 -7.53 -13.77 5.89
C ARG A 104 -8.42 -13.39 4.72
N ASN A 105 -8.55 -14.27 3.73
CA ASN A 105 -9.30 -13.99 2.51
C ASN A 105 -10.77 -13.70 2.84
N VAL A 106 -11.39 -14.49 3.73
CA VAL A 106 -12.78 -14.27 4.18
C VAL A 106 -12.93 -12.91 4.86
N ILE A 107 -12.06 -12.57 5.81
CA ILE A 107 -12.17 -11.32 6.58
C ILE A 107 -11.96 -10.10 5.68
N VAL A 108 -10.94 -10.14 4.82
CA VAL A 108 -10.66 -9.07 3.86
C VAL A 108 -11.83 -8.94 2.87
N SER A 109 -12.36 -10.05 2.34
CA SER A 109 -13.53 -10.02 1.45
C SER A 109 -14.77 -9.47 2.13
N LEU A 110 -15.05 -9.83 3.38
CA LEU A 110 -16.18 -9.30 4.15
C LEU A 110 -16.02 -7.79 4.40
N ALA A 111 -14.82 -7.33 4.73
CA ALA A 111 -14.55 -5.90 4.91
C ALA A 111 -14.75 -5.12 3.61
N TRP A 112 -14.27 -5.63 2.47
CA TRP A 112 -14.51 -5.03 1.15
C TRP A 112 -15.99 -5.07 0.76
N ALA A 113 -16.70 -6.15 1.05
CA ALA A 113 -18.14 -6.26 0.80
C ALA A 113 -18.94 -5.26 1.62
N ALA A 114 -18.60 -5.07 2.90
CA ALA A 114 -19.24 -4.06 3.76
C ALA A 114 -19.01 -2.64 3.22
N LEU A 115 -17.79 -2.32 2.78
CA LEU A 115 -17.47 -1.04 2.16
C LEU A 115 -18.22 -0.86 0.83
N ALA A 116 -18.29 -1.90 0.00
CA ALA A 116 -19.03 -1.88 -1.26
C ALA A 116 -20.53 -1.67 -1.04
N LEU A 117 -21.13 -2.35 -0.05
CA LEU A 117 -22.54 -2.19 0.31
C LEU A 117 -22.84 -0.74 0.74
N TYR A 118 -21.94 -0.13 1.52
CA TYR A 118 -22.02 1.28 1.87
C TYR A 118 -21.94 2.18 0.62
N MET A 119 -21.00 1.90 -0.29
CA MET A 119 -20.85 2.64 -1.54
C MET A 119 -22.09 2.54 -2.43
N VAL A 120 -22.74 1.39 -2.51
CA VAL A 120 -23.98 1.21 -3.28
C VAL A 120 -25.12 2.03 -2.68
N ARG A 121 -25.28 2.02 -1.35
CA ARG A 121 -26.32 2.82 -0.66
C ARG A 121 -26.11 4.33 -0.81
N HIS A 122 -24.88 4.77 -0.93
CA HIS A 122 -24.52 6.20 -1.07
C HIS A 122 -23.85 6.51 -2.41
N PHE A 123 -24.28 5.84 -3.48
CA PHE A 123 -23.59 5.82 -4.78
C PHE A 123 -23.22 7.19 -5.33
N ARG A 124 -24.16 8.16 -5.35
CA ARG A 124 -23.91 9.50 -5.90
C ARG A 124 -22.80 10.23 -5.13
N LEU A 125 -22.95 10.32 -3.81
CA LEU A 125 -21.96 10.91 -2.91
C LEU A 125 -20.61 10.21 -3.05
N CYS A 126 -20.63 8.87 -3.15
CA CYS A 126 -19.41 8.09 -3.25
C CYS A 126 -18.68 8.30 -4.57
N MET A 127 -19.40 8.35 -5.69
CA MET A 127 -18.82 8.58 -7.01
C MET A 127 -18.25 9.98 -7.17
N GLU A 128 -18.92 11.01 -6.64
CA GLU A 128 -18.40 12.38 -6.65
C GLU A 128 -17.08 12.50 -5.90
N MET A 129 -17.04 11.95 -4.67
CA MET A 129 -15.83 11.94 -3.88
C MET A 129 -14.73 11.09 -4.53
N LEU A 130 -15.06 9.92 -5.08
CA LEU A 130 -14.08 9.07 -5.76
C LEU A 130 -13.44 9.80 -6.95
N ARG A 131 -14.24 10.45 -7.80
CA ARG A 131 -13.73 11.26 -8.92
C ARG A 131 -12.83 12.40 -8.45
N TYR A 132 -13.25 13.09 -7.38
CA TYR A 132 -12.46 14.16 -6.77
C TYR A 132 -11.09 13.66 -6.26
N TRP A 133 -11.04 12.44 -5.70
CA TRP A 133 -9.78 11.83 -5.26
C TRP A 133 -8.95 11.30 -6.42
N LEU A 134 -9.54 10.69 -7.45
CA LEU A 134 -8.82 10.17 -8.62
C LEU A 134 -8.08 11.29 -9.37
N LEU A 135 -8.69 12.47 -9.49
CA LEU A 135 -8.07 13.65 -10.12
C LEU A 135 -7.10 14.39 -9.19
N SER A 136 -6.88 13.91 -7.97
CA SER A 136 -5.96 14.52 -7.02
C SER A 136 -4.55 13.94 -7.10
N LYS A 137 -3.56 14.64 -6.53
CA LYS A 137 -2.21 14.10 -6.35
C LYS A 137 -2.23 12.76 -5.61
N THR A 138 -3.07 12.61 -4.59
CA THR A 138 -3.21 11.32 -3.88
C THR A 138 -3.70 10.22 -4.82
N GLY A 139 -4.72 10.51 -5.64
CA GLY A 139 -5.24 9.55 -6.62
C GLY A 139 -4.20 9.16 -7.66
N ALA A 140 -3.46 10.13 -8.19
CA ALA A 140 -2.39 9.87 -9.16
C ALA A 140 -1.31 8.92 -8.58
N PHE A 141 -0.86 9.15 -7.35
CA PHE A 141 0.11 8.26 -6.70
C PHE A 141 -0.47 6.87 -6.41
N LEU A 142 -1.73 6.77 -5.99
CA LEU A 142 -2.38 5.47 -5.77
C LEU A 142 -2.56 4.68 -7.07
N LEU A 143 -2.94 5.36 -8.16
CA LEU A 143 -3.05 4.73 -9.48
C LEU A 143 -1.67 4.27 -9.99
N ALA A 144 -0.64 5.12 -9.84
CA ALA A 144 0.73 4.73 -10.17
C ALA A 144 1.17 3.51 -9.34
N GLY A 145 0.85 3.49 -8.04
CA GLY A 145 1.11 2.34 -7.17
C GLY A 145 0.40 1.06 -7.64
N GLY A 146 -0.88 1.17 -7.99
CA GLY A 146 -1.66 0.05 -8.55
C GLY A 146 -1.08 -0.47 -9.87
N VAL A 147 -0.64 0.41 -10.77
CA VAL A 147 0.00 0.01 -12.03
C VAL A 147 1.31 -0.74 -11.75
N LEU A 148 2.14 -0.25 -10.83
CA LEU A 148 3.39 -0.92 -10.47
C LEU A 148 3.15 -2.32 -9.89
N LEU A 149 2.14 -2.47 -9.02
CA LEU A 149 1.75 -3.78 -8.47
C LEU A 149 1.27 -4.75 -9.56
N LEU A 150 0.46 -4.26 -10.51
CA LEU A 150 0.01 -5.09 -11.64
C LEU A 150 1.17 -5.51 -12.54
N LEU A 151 2.15 -4.63 -12.78
CA LEU A 151 3.37 -4.96 -13.51
C LEU A 151 4.23 -5.98 -12.75
N GLY A 152 4.35 -5.85 -11.43
CA GLY A 152 5.04 -6.83 -10.57
C GLY A 152 4.43 -8.22 -10.70
N ALA A 153 3.10 -8.32 -10.60
CA ALA A 153 2.37 -9.58 -10.74
C ALA A 153 2.53 -10.26 -12.12
N MET A 154 3.01 -9.56 -13.16
CA MET A 154 3.34 -10.19 -14.44
C MET A 154 4.63 -11.04 -14.35
N PHE A 155 5.58 -10.65 -13.49
CA PHE A 155 6.82 -11.40 -13.27
C PHE A 155 6.54 -12.68 -12.47
N ASP A 156 5.68 -12.61 -11.45
CA ASP A 156 5.22 -13.78 -10.67
C ASP A 156 4.59 -14.87 -11.57
N ARG A 157 3.71 -14.43 -12.47
CA ARG A 157 2.97 -15.33 -13.40
C ARG A 157 3.82 -15.87 -14.55
N GLY A 158 5.13 -15.61 -14.56
CA GLY A 158 6.04 -16.07 -15.59
C GLY A 158 5.83 -15.42 -16.96
N LEU A 159 5.02 -14.35 -17.07
CA LEU A 159 4.78 -13.63 -18.32
C LEU A 159 6.01 -12.83 -18.77
N ALA A 160 6.91 -12.52 -17.83
CA ALA A 160 8.20 -11.90 -18.07
C ALA A 160 9.31 -12.70 -17.37
N SER A 161 9.68 -13.86 -17.92
CA SER A 161 10.71 -14.72 -17.35
C SER A 161 12.12 -14.15 -17.58
N SER A 162 12.75 -13.62 -16.54
CA SER A 162 14.17 -13.26 -16.51
C SER A 162 14.86 -13.93 -15.33
N GLY A 163 16.19 -14.09 -15.36
CA GLY A 163 16.96 -14.71 -14.26
C GLY A 163 16.83 -14.00 -12.90
N TYR A 164 16.30 -12.78 -12.88
CA TYR A 164 16.01 -11.96 -11.69
C TYR A 164 14.52 -11.59 -11.58
N GLY A 165 13.62 -12.39 -12.17
CA GLY A 165 12.17 -12.09 -12.21
C GLY A 165 11.57 -11.74 -10.84
N ARG A 166 11.89 -12.55 -9.82
CA ARG A 166 11.47 -12.28 -8.44
C ARG A 166 12.00 -10.96 -7.91
N PHE A 167 13.27 -10.63 -8.14
CA PHE A 167 13.80 -9.32 -7.73
C PHE A 167 13.03 -8.17 -8.39
N TYR A 168 12.70 -8.27 -9.68
CA TYR A 168 11.93 -7.22 -10.36
C TYR A 168 10.50 -7.09 -9.84
N GLU A 169 9.85 -8.21 -9.55
CA GLU A 169 8.56 -8.25 -8.87
C GLU A 169 8.63 -7.48 -7.54
N GLU A 170 9.50 -7.93 -6.62
CA GLU A 170 9.64 -7.35 -5.28
C GLU A 170 9.94 -5.84 -5.33
N MET A 171 10.77 -5.42 -6.27
CA MET A 171 11.11 -4.01 -6.47
C MET A 171 9.95 -3.20 -7.03
N LEU A 172 9.15 -3.75 -7.95
CA LEU A 172 7.95 -3.10 -8.46
C LEU A 172 6.90 -2.95 -7.35
N GLU A 173 6.71 -3.98 -6.53
CA GLU A 173 5.79 -3.92 -5.40
C GLU A 173 6.24 -2.91 -4.34
N LEU A 174 7.54 -2.87 -4.01
CA LEU A 174 8.12 -1.88 -3.11
C LEU A 174 7.87 -0.43 -3.59
N ASN A 175 8.12 -0.16 -4.87
CA ASN A 175 7.84 1.16 -5.44
C ASN A 175 6.34 1.45 -5.52
N GLY A 176 5.52 0.42 -5.75
CA GLY A 176 4.07 0.50 -5.67
C GLY A 176 3.60 1.00 -4.31
N TYR A 177 4.08 0.38 -3.23
CA TYR A 177 3.78 0.79 -1.86
C TYR A 177 4.41 2.12 -1.46
N GLY A 178 5.59 2.44 -2.00
CA GLY A 178 6.19 3.77 -1.91
C GLY A 178 5.28 4.85 -2.50
N ALA A 179 4.63 4.58 -3.64
CA ALA A 179 3.65 5.49 -4.22
C ALA A 179 2.40 5.61 -3.33
N ILE A 180 1.91 4.53 -2.73
CA ILE A 180 0.81 4.58 -1.74
C ILE A 180 1.18 5.50 -0.56
N LEU A 181 2.39 5.38 -0.02
CA LEU A 181 2.88 6.24 1.06
C LEU A 181 2.88 7.72 0.66
N LEU A 182 3.42 8.04 -0.53
CA LEU A 182 3.40 9.41 -1.05
C LEU A 182 1.96 9.93 -1.16
N GLY A 183 1.04 9.12 -1.71
CA GLY A 183 -0.38 9.43 -1.76
C GLY A 183 -0.98 9.72 -0.38
N ALA A 184 -0.63 8.91 0.63
CA ALA A 184 -1.07 9.07 2.01
C ALA A 184 -0.58 10.38 2.65
N LEU A 185 0.68 10.75 2.42
CA LEU A 185 1.25 12.02 2.89
C LEU A 185 0.58 13.23 2.23
N PHE A 186 0.25 13.15 0.94
CA PHE A 186 -0.51 14.19 0.24
C PHE A 186 -1.98 14.27 0.71
N SER A 187 -2.58 13.17 1.15
CA SER A 187 -3.96 13.14 1.66
C SER A 187 -4.13 13.97 2.95
N ARG A 188 -3.19 13.82 3.90
CA ARG A 188 -3.13 14.60 5.15
C ARG A 188 -3.02 16.10 4.89
N ALA A 189 -2.36 16.47 3.80
CA ALA A 189 -2.13 17.87 3.45
C ALA A 189 -3.39 18.61 3.00
N ARG A 190 -4.38 17.91 2.42
CA ARG A 190 -5.57 18.51 1.81
C ARG A 190 -6.66 18.79 2.84
N LEU A 191 -6.85 17.92 3.84
CA LEU A 191 -7.85 18.10 4.90
C LEU A 191 -7.56 19.29 5.83
N ARG A 192 -6.29 19.72 5.94
CA ARG A 192 -5.93 20.93 6.69
C ARG A 192 -6.33 22.23 5.97
N LYS A 193 -6.55 22.20 4.65
CA LYS A 193 -6.99 23.37 3.86
C LYS A 193 -8.51 23.50 3.77
N SER A 194 -9.26 22.41 3.98
CA SER A 194 -10.73 22.42 4.00
C SER A 194 -11.33 22.73 5.37
N GLY A 195 -10.52 23.25 6.30
CA GLY A 195 -10.95 23.66 7.65
C GLY A 195 -11.41 25.12 7.73
N GLU A 196 -11.49 25.81 6.60
CA GLU A 196 -12.15 27.11 6.47
C GLU A 196 -13.58 26.86 5.98
N TRP A 197 -14.48 26.62 6.93
CA TRP A 197 -15.92 26.85 6.81
C TRP A 197 -16.39 27.43 8.15
#